data_AF-A0A531KFT9-F1
#
_entry.id   AF-A0A531KFT9-F1
#
_cell.length_a   1.000
_cell.length_b   1.000
_cell.length_c   1.000
_cell.angle_alpha   90.00
_cell.angle_beta   90.00
_cell.angle_gamma   90.00
#
_symmetry.space_group_name_H-M   'P 1'
#
loop_
_entity.id
_entity.type
_entity.pdbx_description
1 polymer ?
#
loop_
_entity_poly.entity_id
_entity_poly.type
_entity_poly.pdbx_seq_one_letter_code
_entity_poly.pdbx_strand_id
1 'polypeptide(L)'
;GWAEQLKTLFARYVEAKQAQNVLDYDDLLLYWAQMAGEPEISAHLGGRFDHVLVDEYQDTNRLQASILAALKPDGSGLTVVGDDAQSIYSFRAAEVRNILDFPKQFARPAEIVMLERNYRSTETILAAANAVIGEASERFTKNLWSERKSTEKPKLVSVRD
;
A
#
# COMPACT_ATOMS: atom_id res chain seq x y z
N GLY A 1 7.84 30.85 10.82
CA GLY A 1 6.76 30.01 10.24
C GLY A 1 5.82 29.55 11.34
N TRP A 2 4.75 28.83 10.99
CA TRP A 2 3.66 28.45 11.91
C TRP A 2 3.89 27.16 12.73
N ALA A 3 5.11 26.62 12.71
CA ALA A 3 5.37 25.28 13.25
C ALA A 3 5.06 25.13 14.75
N GLU A 4 5.44 26.11 15.57
CA GLU A 4 5.19 26.07 17.02
C GLU A 4 3.70 26.24 17.36
N GLN A 5 2.98 27.07 16.60
CA GLN A 5 1.53 27.20 16.74
C GLN A 5 0.82 25.89 16.38
N LEU A 6 1.24 25.22 15.29
CA LEU A 6 0.68 23.94 14.88
C LEU A 6 0.96 22.83 15.91
N LYS A 7 2.16 22.77 16.48
CA LYS A 7 2.47 21.85 17.59
C LYS A 7 1.57 22.08 18.80
N THR A 8 1.42 23.34 19.19
CA THR A 8 0.57 23.72 20.33
C THR A 8 -0.89 23.35 20.09
N LEU A 9 -1.41 23.62 18.88
CA LEU A 9 -2.76 23.24 18.49
C LEU A 9 -2.95 21.72 18.51
N PHE A 10 -2.01 20.97 17.94
CA PHE A 10 -2.05 19.51 17.89
C PHE A 10 -2.03 18.91 19.30
N ALA A 11 -1.17 19.41 20.20
CA ALA A 11 -1.14 18.98 21.59
C ALA A 11 -2.49 19.16 22.30
N ARG A 12 -3.10 20.34 22.15
CA ARG A 12 -4.43 20.62 22.71
C ARG A 12 -5.54 19.76 22.10
N TYR A 13 -5.46 19.47 20.80
CA TYR A 13 -6.37 18.56 20.13
C TYR A 13 -6.28 17.15 20.73
N VAL A 14 -5.07 16.63 20.94
CA VAL A 14 -4.84 15.32 21.58
C VAL A 14 -5.35 15.31 23.02
N GLU A 15 -5.04 16.33 23.83
CA GLU A 15 -5.55 16.46 25.20
C GLU A 15 -7.09 16.46 25.24
N ALA A 16 -7.73 17.20 24.34
CA ALA A 16 -9.18 17.26 24.24
C ALA A 16 -9.81 15.91 23.85
N LYS A 17 -9.18 15.16 22.94
CA LYS A 17 -9.63 13.80 22.58
C LYS A 17 -9.52 12.85 23.77
N GLN A 18 -8.39 12.87 24.48
CA GLN A 18 -8.14 12.03 25.64
C GLN A 18 -9.12 12.31 26.77
N ALA A 19 -9.39 13.59 27.08
CA ALA A 19 -10.36 13.96 28.11
C ALA A 19 -11.78 13.46 27.81
N GLN A 20 -12.12 13.28 26.54
CA GLN A 20 -13.42 12.78 26.07
C GLN A 20 -13.44 11.26 25.85
N ASN A 21 -12.31 10.56 26.00
CA ASN A 21 -12.16 9.14 25.66
C ASN A 21 -12.61 8.80 24.23
N VAL A 22 -12.28 9.67 23.26
CA VAL A 22 -12.60 9.47 21.83
C VAL A 22 -11.33 9.24 21.01
N LEU A 23 -11.50 8.49 19.93
CA LEU A 23 -10.45 8.15 18.96
C LEU A 23 -10.86 8.63 17.57
N ASP A 24 -9.92 9.19 16.83
CA ASP A 24 -10.06 9.39 15.38
C ASP A 24 -9.43 8.23 14.58
N TYR A 25 -9.49 8.31 13.25
CA TYR A 25 -8.99 7.25 12.37
C TYR A 25 -7.48 7.02 12.50
N ASP A 26 -6.69 8.06 12.74
CA ASP A 26 -5.25 7.94 12.88
C ASP A 26 -4.89 7.33 14.23
N ASP A 27 -5.65 7.66 15.28
CA ASP A 27 -5.48 7.05 16.60
C ASP A 27 -5.73 5.54 16.56
N LEU A 28 -6.76 5.08 15.83
CA LEU A 28 -7.04 3.65 15.69
C LEU A 28 -5.83 2.90 15.12
N LEU A 29 -5.19 3.47 14.11
CA LEU A 29 -4.01 2.87 13.49
C LEU A 29 -2.78 2.95 14.43
N LEU A 30 -2.58 4.09 15.09
CA LEU A 30 -1.45 4.30 15.99
C LEU A 30 -1.50 3.37 17.21
N TYR A 31 -2.66 3.28 17.86
CA TYR A 31 -2.85 2.40 19.00
C TYR A 31 -2.79 0.93 18.60
N TRP A 32 -3.27 0.57 17.41
CA TRP A 32 -3.06 -0.77 16.88
C TRP A 32 -1.58 -1.08 16.68
N ALA A 33 -0.82 -0.17 16.06
CA ALA A 33 0.63 -0.34 15.88
C ALA A 33 1.35 -0.48 17.22
N GLN A 34 0.97 0.31 18.22
CA GLN A 34 1.52 0.20 19.57
C GLN A 34 1.21 -1.17 20.20
N MET A 35 -0.05 -1.62 20.15
CA MET A 35 -0.44 -2.93 20.69
C MET A 35 0.23 -4.09 19.96
N ALA A 36 0.34 -4.02 18.63
CA ALA A 36 1.03 -5.03 17.83
C ALA A 36 2.54 -5.03 18.13
N GLY A 37 3.13 -3.92 18.60
CA GLY A 37 4.52 -3.88 19.05
C GLY A 37 4.79 -4.64 20.35
N GLU A 38 3.77 -4.93 21.15
CA GLU A 38 3.91 -5.67 22.40
C GLU A 38 3.99 -7.19 22.14
N PRO A 39 5.07 -7.89 22.52
CA PRO A 39 5.30 -9.28 22.12
C PRO A 39 4.17 -10.25 22.47
N GLU A 40 3.58 -10.13 23.66
CA GLU A 40 2.49 -11.01 24.11
C GLU A 40 1.20 -10.79 23.29
N ILE A 41 0.87 -9.53 23.03
CA ILE A 41 -0.30 -9.16 22.22
C ILE A 41 -0.07 -9.58 20.77
N SER A 42 1.11 -9.32 20.23
CA SER A 42 1.47 -9.71 18.87
C SER A 42 1.40 -11.21 18.66
N ALA A 43 1.97 -12.01 19.56
CA ALA A 43 1.92 -13.46 19.49
C ALA A 43 0.48 -13.99 19.57
N HIS A 44 -0.34 -13.41 20.46
CA HIS A 44 -1.75 -13.75 20.59
C HIS A 44 -2.56 -13.37 19.35
N LEU A 45 -2.36 -12.18 18.80
CA LEU A 45 -3.08 -11.71 17.61
C LEU A 45 -2.62 -12.45 16.35
N GLY A 46 -1.32 -12.58 16.14
CA GLY A 46 -0.74 -13.31 15.01
C GLY A 46 -1.13 -14.79 15.01
N GLY A 47 -1.23 -15.40 16.20
CA GLY A 47 -1.69 -16.78 16.37
C GLY A 47 -3.18 -17.01 16.09
N ARG A 48 -4.01 -15.96 15.96
CA ARG A 48 -5.42 -16.09 15.56
C ARG A 48 -5.61 -16.29 14.07
N PHE A 49 -4.61 -15.94 13.26
CA PHE A 49 -4.72 -15.96 11.81
C PHE A 49 -3.60 -16.82 11.24
N ASP A 50 -3.92 -18.02 10.76
CA ASP A 50 -2.93 -18.85 10.06
C ASP A 50 -2.40 -18.14 8.81
N HIS A 51 -3.31 -17.44 8.10
CA HIS A 51 -3.02 -16.69 6.89
C HIS A 51 -3.55 -15.26 6.96
N VAL A 52 -2.75 -14.30 6.47
CA VAL A 52 -3.10 -12.88 6.34
C VAL A 52 -2.93 -12.48 4.88
N LEU A 53 -4.00 -11.99 4.28
CA LEU A 53 -4.03 -11.53 2.89
C LEU A 53 -4.27 -10.02 2.89
N VAL A 54 -3.39 -9.27 2.25
CA VAL A 54 -3.50 -7.81 2.14
C VAL A 54 -3.60 -7.44 0.68
N ASP A 55 -4.65 -6.72 0.31
CA ASP A 55 -4.85 -6.15 -1.02
C ASP A 55 -4.39 -4.68 -1.03
N GLU A 56 -4.15 -4.13 -2.22
CA GLU A 56 -3.70 -2.75 -2.44
C GLU A 56 -2.46 -2.36 -1.61
N TYR A 57 -1.50 -3.27 -1.48
CA TYR A 57 -0.36 -3.10 -0.58
C TYR A 57 0.55 -1.91 -0.94
N GLN A 58 0.53 -1.47 -2.20
CA GLN A 58 1.28 -0.30 -2.66
C GLN A 58 0.82 1.01 -1.97
N ASP A 59 -0.42 1.06 -1.50
CA ASP A 59 -1.00 2.27 -0.88
C ASP A 59 -0.87 2.27 0.64
N THR A 60 -0.15 1.29 1.20
CA THR A 60 0.08 1.21 2.64
C THR A 60 1.12 2.22 3.12
N ASN A 61 0.93 2.76 4.32
CA ASN A 61 1.93 3.56 5.01
C ASN A 61 2.84 2.70 5.89
N ARG A 62 3.90 3.31 6.46
CA ARG A 62 4.88 2.59 7.30
C ARG A 62 4.27 1.97 8.58
N LEU A 63 3.25 2.60 9.17
CA LEU A 63 2.56 2.07 10.36
C LEU A 63 1.78 0.80 10.02
N GLN A 64 1.09 0.78 8.88
CA GLN A 64 0.37 -0.42 8.42
C GLN A 64 1.34 -1.57 8.13
N ALA A 65 2.45 -1.29 7.46
CA ALA A 65 3.49 -2.29 7.22
C ALA A 65 4.10 -2.83 8.53
N SER A 66 4.33 -1.97 9.53
CA SER A 66 4.87 -2.42 10.84
C SER A 66 3.89 -3.30 11.60
N ILE A 67 2.58 -3.03 11.50
CA ILE A 67 1.54 -3.89 12.10
C ILE A 67 1.60 -5.31 11.50
N LEU A 68 1.70 -5.41 10.17
CA LEU A 68 1.77 -6.71 9.49
C LEU A 68 3.05 -7.46 9.85
N ALA A 69 4.19 -6.76 9.89
CA ALA A 69 5.46 -7.33 10.31
C ALA A 69 5.42 -7.82 11.77
N ALA A 70 4.71 -7.11 12.65
CA ALA A 70 4.51 -7.58 14.02
C ALA A 70 3.65 -8.84 14.07
N LEU A 71 2.52 -8.87 13.35
CA LEU A 71 1.61 -10.02 13.32
C LEU A 71 2.24 -11.27 12.71
N LYS A 72 3.10 -11.10 11.70
CA LYS A 72 3.79 -12.16 10.96
C LYS A 72 5.30 -11.87 10.89
N PRO A 73 6.04 -12.02 12.01
CA PRO A 73 7.43 -11.57 12.12
C PRO A 73 8.41 -12.34 11.23
N ASP A 74 8.08 -13.56 10.83
CA ASP A 74 8.84 -14.37 9.89
C ASP A 74 8.26 -14.37 8.47
N GLY A 75 7.16 -13.64 8.24
CA GLY A 75 6.41 -13.61 6.99
C GLY A 75 5.56 -14.87 6.72
N SER A 76 5.53 -15.85 7.62
CA SER A 76 4.83 -17.11 7.40
C SER A 76 3.31 -16.92 7.33
N GLY A 77 2.72 -17.29 6.19
CA GLY A 77 1.28 -17.14 5.95
C GLY A 77 0.86 -15.71 5.60
N LEU A 78 1.79 -14.78 5.39
CA LEU A 78 1.49 -13.44 4.88
C LEU A 78 1.53 -13.45 3.35
N THR A 79 0.49 -12.92 2.72
CA THR A 79 0.42 -12.69 1.27
C THR A 79 -0.04 -11.26 1.03
N VAL A 80 0.71 -10.53 0.22
CA VAL A 80 0.36 -9.17 -0.19
C VAL A 80 0.13 -9.15 -1.69
N VAL A 81 -0.87 -8.39 -2.11
CA VAL A 81 -1.21 -8.13 -3.51
C VAL A 81 -1.18 -6.63 -3.71
N GLY A 82 -0.65 -6.21 -4.85
CA GLY A 82 -0.63 -4.80 -5.21
C GLY A 82 0.08 -4.54 -6.53
N ASP A 83 0.03 -3.28 -6.95
CA ASP A 83 0.59 -2.80 -8.20
C ASP A 83 1.34 -1.49 -7.96
N ASP A 84 2.67 -1.53 -8.05
CA ASP A 84 3.53 -0.36 -7.91
C ASP A 84 3.19 0.76 -8.90
N ALA A 85 2.73 0.41 -10.10
CA ALA A 85 2.28 1.37 -11.11
C ALA A 85 0.99 2.12 -10.73
N GLN A 86 0.28 1.64 -9.71
CA GLN A 86 -0.99 2.21 -9.22
C GLN A 86 -0.83 2.95 -7.89
N SER A 87 0.39 3.09 -7.37
CA SER A 87 0.66 3.84 -6.14
C SER A 87 0.46 5.35 -6.33
N ILE A 88 -0.79 5.81 -6.20
CA ILE A 88 -1.18 7.23 -6.36
C ILE A 88 -1.44 7.95 -5.04
N TYR A 89 -1.37 7.26 -3.90
CA TYR A 89 -1.69 7.81 -2.58
C TYR A 89 -0.49 8.35 -1.78
N SER A 90 0.60 8.74 -2.45
CA SER A 90 1.79 9.30 -1.76
C SER A 90 1.48 10.56 -0.92
N PHE A 91 0.47 11.34 -1.32
CA PHE A 91 -0.03 12.50 -0.55
C PHE A 91 -0.65 12.12 0.81
N ARG A 92 -1.00 10.85 1.03
CA ARG A 92 -1.47 10.29 2.31
C ARG A 92 -0.38 9.49 3.04
N ALA A 93 0.89 9.74 2.71
CA ALA A 93 2.04 9.03 3.25
C ALA A 93 2.08 7.52 2.93
N ALA A 94 1.44 7.10 1.83
CA ALA A 94 1.70 5.78 1.26
C ALA A 94 3.18 5.66 0.87
N GLU A 95 3.78 4.52 1.18
CA GLU A 95 5.19 4.24 0.96
C GLU A 95 5.32 3.11 -0.07
N VAL A 96 5.54 3.48 -1.35
CA VAL A 96 5.70 2.50 -2.44
C VAL A 96 6.84 1.52 -2.20
N ARG A 97 7.85 1.91 -1.39
CA ARG A 97 8.93 1.00 -0.98
C ARG A 97 8.41 -0.20 -0.18
N ASN A 98 7.26 -0.09 0.48
CA ASN A 98 6.65 -1.23 1.18
C ASN A 98 6.45 -2.42 0.23
N ILE A 99 5.87 -2.20 -0.95
CA ILE A 99 5.65 -3.28 -1.93
C ILE A 99 6.93 -3.67 -2.66
N LEU A 100 7.78 -2.71 -3.00
CA LEU A 100 9.03 -2.95 -3.74
C LEU A 100 10.05 -3.76 -2.92
N ASP A 101 10.13 -3.49 -1.61
CA ASP A 101 11.08 -4.13 -0.70
C ASP A 101 10.50 -5.39 -0.02
N PHE A 102 9.18 -5.62 -0.08
CA PHE A 102 8.51 -6.78 0.51
C PHE A 102 9.20 -8.13 0.22
N PRO A 103 9.65 -8.43 -1.01
CA PRO A 103 10.28 -9.72 -1.30
C PRO A 103 11.55 -10.00 -0.49
N LYS A 104 12.18 -8.97 0.06
CA LYS A 104 13.42 -9.04 0.86
C LYS A 104 13.21 -8.62 2.32
N GLN A 105 11.96 -8.35 2.71
CA GLN A 105 11.64 -7.84 4.04
C GLN A 105 11.93 -8.86 5.15
N PHE A 106 11.78 -10.15 4.86
CA PHE A 106 11.93 -11.24 5.82
C PHE A 106 13.20 -12.07 5.55
N ALA A 107 13.66 -12.81 6.56
CA ALA A 107 14.83 -13.67 6.45
C ALA A 107 14.69 -14.72 5.33
N ARG A 108 13.48 -15.25 5.14
CA ARG A 108 13.11 -16.03 3.95
C ARG A 108 12.55 -15.07 2.91
N PRO A 109 13.15 -14.96 1.71
CA PRO A 109 12.57 -14.16 0.64
C PRO A 109 11.17 -14.62 0.27
N ALA A 110 10.28 -13.68 0.01
CA ALA A 110 8.92 -13.99 -0.43
C ALA A 110 8.94 -14.52 -1.86
N GLU A 111 8.03 -15.45 -2.16
CA GLU A 111 7.74 -15.85 -3.53
C GLU A 111 7.03 -14.72 -4.27
N ILE A 112 7.51 -14.37 -5.46
CA ILE A 112 6.89 -13.34 -6.31
C ILE A 112 6.13 -14.03 -7.43
N VAL A 113 4.82 -13.81 -7.49
CA VAL A 113 3.97 -14.26 -8.58
C VAL A 113 3.52 -13.04 -9.38
N MET A 114 3.95 -12.95 -10.64
CA MET A 114 3.56 -11.86 -11.54
C MET A 114 2.33 -12.26 -12.36
N LEU A 115 1.25 -11.48 -12.25
CA LEU A 115 0.03 -11.66 -13.04
C LEU A 115 0.04 -10.69 -14.23
N GLU A 116 0.51 -11.15 -15.38
CA GLU A 116 0.69 -10.30 -16.57
C GLU A 116 -0.52 -10.30 -17.51
N ARG A 117 -1.43 -11.27 -17.37
CA ARG A 117 -2.64 -11.35 -18.20
C ARG A 117 -3.71 -10.40 -17.66
N ASN A 118 -4.05 -9.39 -18.46
CA ASN A 118 -5.13 -8.47 -18.19
C ASN A 118 -6.43 -8.95 -18.85
N TYR A 119 -7.48 -9.07 -18.04
CA TYR A 119 -8.81 -9.54 -18.49
C TYR A 119 -9.79 -8.39 -18.75
N ARG A 120 -9.43 -7.14 -18.39
CA ARG A 120 -10.31 -5.96 -18.40
C ARG A 120 -10.26 -5.21 -19.72
N SER A 121 -9.05 -4.91 -20.19
CA SER A 121 -8.76 -3.97 -21.27
C SER A 121 -8.34 -4.68 -22.55
N THR A 122 -8.44 -3.98 -23.69
CA THR A 122 -7.95 -4.45 -24.98
C THR A 122 -6.45 -4.26 -25.12
N GLU A 123 -5.84 -4.99 -26.05
CA GLU A 123 -4.42 -4.84 -26.40
C GLU A 123 -4.03 -3.39 -26.71
N THR A 124 -4.87 -2.64 -27.44
CA THR A 124 -4.60 -1.24 -27.78
C THR A 124 -4.56 -0.29 -26.58
N ILE A 125 -5.38 -0.55 -25.56
CA ILE A 125 -5.36 0.21 -24.29
C ILE A 125 -4.12 -0.16 -23.48
N LEU A 126 -3.80 -1.45 -23.40
CA LEU A 126 -2.62 -1.92 -22.67
C LEU A 126 -1.31 -1.48 -23.31
N ALA A 127 -1.25 -1.42 -24.64
CA ALA A 127 -0.08 -0.87 -25.34
C ALA A 127 0.20 0.57 -24.92
N ALA A 128 -0.86 1.41 -24.79
CA ALA A 128 -0.71 2.77 -24.31
C ALA A 128 -0.29 2.82 -22.83
N ALA A 129 -0.91 2.01 -21.96
CA ALA A 129 -0.57 1.95 -20.54
C ALA A 129 0.88 1.47 -20.30
N ASN A 130 1.29 0.40 -21.00
CA ASN A 130 2.65 -0.16 -20.94
C ASN A 130 3.70 0.84 -21.43
N ALA A 131 3.38 1.64 -22.46
CA ALA A 131 4.28 2.70 -22.93
C ALA A 131 4.47 3.79 -21.87
N VAL A 132 3.39 4.23 -21.22
CA VAL A 132 3.47 5.26 -20.15
C VAL A 132 4.25 4.76 -18.94
N ILE A 133 3.96 3.55 -18.45
CA ILE A 133 4.67 3.00 -17.28
C ILE A 133 6.13 2.64 -17.59
N GLY A 134 6.48 2.45 -18.87
CA GLY A 134 7.86 2.22 -19.31
C GLY A 134 8.81 3.36 -18.95
N GLU A 135 8.29 4.58 -18.75
CA GLU A 135 9.06 5.77 -18.39
C GLU A 135 9.35 5.89 -16.88
N ALA A 136 8.79 5.01 -16.04
CA ALA A 136 9.02 5.05 -14.59
C ALA A 136 10.42 4.52 -14.21
N SER A 137 11.11 5.22 -13.29
CA SER A 137 12.49 4.93 -12.88
C SER A 137 12.63 3.73 -11.94
N GLU A 138 11.64 3.49 -11.09
CA GLU A 138 11.58 2.33 -10.19
C GLU A 138 10.24 1.64 -10.38
N ARG A 139 10.28 0.35 -10.76
CA ARG A 139 9.08 -0.47 -10.95
C ARG A 139 9.40 -1.96 -10.90
N PHE A 140 8.38 -2.78 -10.67
CA PHE A 140 8.45 -4.18 -11.08
C PHE A 140 8.37 -4.27 -12.60
N THR A 141 9.33 -4.97 -13.21
CA THR A 141 9.30 -5.24 -14.65
C THR A 141 8.23 -6.29 -14.94
N LYS A 142 7.04 -5.82 -15.32
CA LYS A 142 5.95 -6.64 -15.87
C LYS A 142 5.44 -6.03 -17.16
N ASN A 143 5.04 -6.87 -18.10
CA ASN A 143 4.45 -6.42 -19.36
C ASN A 143 3.04 -7.00 -19.48
N LEU A 144 2.03 -6.13 -19.32
CA LEU A 144 0.64 -6.57 -19.34
C LEU A 144 0.21 -6.92 -20.77
N TRP A 145 -0.46 -8.05 -20.94
CA TRP A 145 -1.01 -8.50 -22.23
C TRP A 145 -2.48 -8.90 -22.11
N SER A 146 -3.22 -8.93 -23.22
CA SER A 146 -4.65 -9.30 -23.24
C SER A 146 -5.02 -10.08 -24.50
N GLU A 147 -5.97 -11.01 -24.35
CA GLU A 147 -6.59 -11.73 -25.48
C GLU A 147 -7.69 -10.91 -26.15
N ARG A 148 -8.15 -9.82 -25.50
CA ARG A 148 -9.19 -8.95 -26.03
C ARG A 148 -8.60 -8.06 -27.12
N LYS A 149 -8.89 -8.39 -28.37
CA LYS A 149 -8.43 -7.64 -29.54
C LYS A 149 -9.33 -6.43 -29.82
N SER A 150 -8.72 -5.34 -30.24
CA SER A 150 -9.40 -4.18 -30.81
C SER A 150 -8.46 -3.50 -31.80
N THR A 151 -9.00 -2.96 -32.88
CA THR A 151 -8.26 -2.08 -33.80
C THR A 151 -8.37 -0.62 -33.38
N GLU A 152 -9.31 -0.28 -32.50
CA GLU A 152 -9.50 1.08 -32.03
C GLU A 152 -8.42 1.46 -31.01
N LYS A 153 -7.73 2.56 -31.28
CA LYS A 153 -6.75 3.17 -30.37
C LYS A 153 -7.42 4.19 -29.45
N PRO A 154 -6.89 4.41 -28.22
CA PRO A 154 -7.27 5.53 -27.40
C PRO A 154 -7.17 6.86 -28.18
N LYS A 155 -8.20 7.70 -28.10
CA LYS A 155 -8.27 8.99 -28.80
C LYS A 155 -7.99 10.12 -27.81
N LEU A 156 -7.06 11.00 -28.17
CA LEU A 156 -6.87 12.28 -27.48
C LEU A 156 -7.68 13.34 -28.22
N VAL A 157 -8.64 13.96 -27.54
CA VAL A 157 -9.48 15.03 -28.09
C VAL A 157 -9.23 16.30 -27.28
N SER A 158 -8.81 17.37 -27.95
CA SER A 158 -8.66 18.69 -27.33
C SER A 158 -9.86 19.55 -27.71
N VAL A 159 -10.56 20.07 -26.70
CA VAL A 159 -11.64 21.04 -26.88
C VAL A 159 -11.07 22.40 -26.50
N ARG A 160 -11.39 23.45 -27.27
CA ARG A 160 -11.02 24.82 -26.90
C ARG A 160 -11.94 25.27 -25.76
N ASP A 161 -11.37 25.83 -24.71
CA ASP A 161 -12.10 26.49 -23.63
C ASP A 161 -13.07 27.56 -24.16
#